data_AF-H6RK96-F1
#
_entry.id   AF-H6RK96-F1
#
_cell.length_a   1.000
_cell.length_b   1.000
_cell.length_c   1.000
_cell.angle_alpha   90.00
_cell.angle_beta   90.00
_cell.angle_gamma   90.00
#
_symmetry.space_group_name_H-M   'P 1'
#
loop_
_entity.id
_entity.type
_entity.pdbx_description
1 polymer ?
#
loop_
_entity_poly.entity_id
_entity_poly.type
_entity_poly.pdbx_seq_one_letter_code
_entity_poly.pdbx_strand_id
1 'polypeptide(L)'
;MAKARREGVETAEMLPPGLRLRRERDELPARAARLASEAQVRALAEDYNARVEAFWRRPAESRWAPVPGLADVEALVAGWLRDRPPPPPPAPAPPPAARRRWRRRRS
;
A
#
# COMPACT_ATOMS: atom_id res chain seq x y z
N MET A 1 -0.97 27.62 -1.86
CA MET A 1 -1.84 26.52 -2.35
C MET A 1 -2.14 25.50 -1.23
N ALA A 2 -2.80 25.89 -0.12
CA ALA A 2 -3.03 24.98 1.02
C ALA A 2 -4.50 24.84 1.46
N LYS A 3 -5.43 25.63 0.91
CA LYS A 3 -6.85 25.61 1.34
C LYS A 3 -7.66 24.48 0.69
N ALA A 4 -7.34 24.11 -0.56
CA ALA A 4 -8.12 23.12 -1.32
C ALA A 4 -8.08 21.69 -0.77
N ARG A 5 -6.99 21.28 -0.10
CA ARG A 5 -6.88 19.92 0.44
C ARG A 5 -7.79 19.67 1.65
N ARG A 6 -8.06 20.71 2.45
CA ARG A 6 -8.87 20.57 3.68
C ARG A 6 -10.35 20.42 3.33
N GLU A 7 -10.85 21.29 2.44
CA GLU A 7 -12.22 21.22 1.91
C GLU A 7 -12.49 19.89 1.18
N GLY A 8 -11.50 19.37 0.44
CA GLY A 8 -11.60 18.09 -0.27
C GLY A 8 -11.66 16.85 0.64
N VAL A 9 -11.14 16.94 1.88
CA VAL A 9 -11.23 15.87 2.89
C VAL A 9 -12.56 15.96 3.61
N GLU A 10 -12.99 17.15 4.04
CA GLU A 10 -14.30 17.33 4.69
C GLU A 10 -15.45 16.89 3.77
N THR A 11 -15.39 17.23 2.49
CA THR A 11 -16.40 16.79 1.51
C THR A 11 -16.41 15.27 1.28
N ALA A 12 -15.26 14.59 1.43
CA ALA A 12 -15.19 13.14 1.32
C ALA A 12 -15.79 12.43 2.55
N GLU A 13 -15.71 13.05 3.73
CA GLU A 13 -16.32 12.54 4.97
C GLU A 13 -17.83 12.71 4.99
N MET A 14 -18.38 13.68 4.24
CA MET A 14 -19.81 13.87 4.05
C MET A 14 -20.44 12.92 3.00
N LEU A 15 -19.65 12.09 2.33
CA LEU A 15 -20.18 11.14 1.34
C LEU A 15 -21.00 10.03 2.00
N PRO A 16 -22.09 9.58 1.37
CA PRO A 16 -22.75 8.35 1.74
C PRO A 16 -21.76 7.17 1.85
N PRO A 17 -21.92 6.26 2.81
CA PRO A 17 -20.90 5.24 3.11
C PRO A 17 -20.42 4.41 1.91
N GLY A 18 -21.33 4.04 1.00
CA GLY A 18 -20.99 3.29 -0.21
C GLY A 18 -20.16 4.11 -1.23
N LEU A 19 -20.44 5.41 -1.36
CA LEU A 19 -19.66 6.31 -2.22
C LEU A 19 -18.29 6.60 -1.63
N ARG A 20 -18.19 6.69 -0.30
CA ARG A 20 -16.91 6.82 0.40
C ARG A 20 -16.01 5.62 0.13
N LEU A 21 -16.53 4.39 0.27
CA LEU A 21 -15.79 3.16 -0.04
C LEU A 21 -15.37 3.09 -1.51
N ARG A 22 -16.25 3.48 -2.45
CA ARG A 22 -15.88 3.56 -3.87
C ARG A 22 -14.70 4.51 -4.10
N ARG A 23 -14.75 5.70 -3.50
CA ARG A 23 -13.65 6.66 -3.58
C ARG A 23 -12.36 6.10 -3.00
N GLU A 24 -12.43 5.48 -1.82
CA GLU A 24 -11.27 4.85 -1.20
C GLU A 24 -10.63 3.79 -2.10
N ARG A 25 -11.45 3.00 -2.81
CA ARG A 25 -10.98 2.02 -3.80
C ARG A 25 -10.18 2.68 -4.91
N ASP A 26 -10.71 3.79 -5.46
CA ASP A 26 -10.07 4.52 -6.55
C ASP A 26 -8.74 5.17 -6.11
N GLU A 27 -8.59 5.44 -4.80
CA GLU A 27 -7.36 5.97 -4.19
C GLU A 27 -6.32 4.87 -3.84
N LEU A 28 -6.67 3.58 -3.89
CA LEU A 28 -5.77 2.48 -3.51
C LEU A 28 -4.44 2.47 -4.26
N PRO A 29 -4.38 2.64 -5.60
CA PRO A 29 -3.10 2.64 -6.32
C PRO A 29 -2.16 3.76 -5.85
N ALA A 30 -2.69 4.97 -5.64
CA ALA A 30 -1.91 6.11 -5.17
C ALA A 30 -1.41 5.94 -3.73
N ARG A 31 -2.17 5.22 -2.89
CA ARG A 31 -1.76 4.85 -1.53
C ARG A 31 -0.71 3.75 -1.55
N ALA A 32 -0.91 2.70 -2.34
CA ALA A 32 0.01 1.58 -2.51
C ALA A 32 1.39 2.06 -2.99
N ALA A 33 1.44 3.02 -3.91
CA ALA A 33 2.68 3.62 -4.41
C ALA A 33 3.60 4.19 -3.30
N ARG A 34 3.04 4.56 -2.14
CA ARG A 34 3.79 5.10 -0.99
C ARG A 34 4.32 4.02 -0.03
N LEU A 35 3.95 2.75 -0.24
CA LEU A 35 4.33 1.65 0.64
C LEU A 35 5.68 1.05 0.26
N ALA A 36 6.38 0.48 1.25
CA ALA A 36 7.75 0.00 1.11
C ALA A 36 7.83 -1.48 0.67
N SER A 37 6.80 -2.27 0.94
CA SER A 37 6.80 -3.73 0.74
C SER A 37 5.49 -4.26 0.16
N GLU A 38 5.58 -5.42 -0.51
CA GLU A 38 4.41 -6.13 -1.04
C GLU A 38 3.42 -6.50 0.07
N ALA A 39 3.90 -6.96 1.22
CA ALA A 39 3.06 -7.31 2.36
C ALA A 39 2.18 -6.14 2.83
N GLN A 40 2.72 -4.91 2.81
CA GLN A 40 1.95 -3.71 3.14
C GLN A 40 0.88 -3.40 2.08
N VAL A 41 1.18 -3.64 0.80
CA VAL A 41 0.22 -3.45 -0.30
C VAL A 41 -0.93 -4.47 -0.21
N ARG A 42 -0.60 -5.73 0.07
CA ARG A 42 -1.59 -6.79 0.31
C ARG A 42 -2.49 -6.44 1.49
N ALA A 43 -1.89 -6.08 2.63
CA ALA A 43 -2.62 -5.66 3.83
C ALA A 43 -3.54 -4.44 3.54
N LEU A 44 -3.06 -3.46 2.78
CA LEU A 44 -3.88 -2.29 2.40
C LEU A 44 -5.15 -2.69 1.61
N ALA A 45 -5.05 -3.63 0.68
CA ALA A 45 -6.19 -4.11 -0.10
C ALA A 45 -7.13 -5.00 0.74
N GLU A 46 -6.57 -5.88 1.57
CA GLU A 46 -7.32 -6.75 2.48
C GLU A 46 -8.10 -5.93 3.52
N ASP A 47 -7.50 -4.90 4.11
CA ASP A 47 -8.17 -3.97 5.04
C ASP A 47 -9.32 -3.20 4.37
N TYR A 48 -9.16 -2.84 3.09
CA TYR A 48 -10.27 -2.26 2.32
C TYR A 48 -11.38 -3.30 2.10
N ASN A 49 -11.04 -4.52 1.70
CA ASN A 49 -12.00 -5.60 1.46
C ASN A 49 -12.79 -5.95 2.73
N ALA A 50 -12.13 -6.06 3.88
CA ALA A 50 -12.78 -6.30 5.16
C ALA A 50 -13.83 -5.22 5.51
N ARG A 51 -13.54 -3.95 5.18
CA ARG A 51 -14.48 -2.82 5.39
C ARG A 51 -15.65 -2.86 4.42
N VAL A 52 -15.44 -3.27 3.17
CA VAL A 52 -16.51 -3.50 2.19
C VAL A 52 -17.43 -4.64 2.65
N GLU A 53 -16.87 -5.75 3.10
CA GLU A 53 -17.67 -6.87 3.62
C GLU A 53 -18.43 -6.49 4.89
N ALA A 54 -17.82 -5.72 5.78
CA ALA A 54 -18.51 -5.19 6.96
C ALA A 54 -19.67 -4.26 6.56
N PHE A 55 -19.53 -3.50 5.47
CA PHE A 55 -20.61 -2.69 4.92
C PHE A 55 -21.73 -3.56 4.34
N TRP A 56 -21.42 -4.61 3.58
CA TRP A 56 -22.41 -5.53 3.02
C TRP A 56 -23.21 -6.30 4.08
N ARG A 57 -22.62 -6.54 5.25
CA ARG A 57 -23.31 -7.20 6.38
C ARG A 57 -24.35 -6.31 7.07
N ARG A 58 -24.37 -5.00 6.81
CA ARG A 58 -25.36 -4.09 7.40
C ARG A 58 -26.66 -4.14 6.61
N PRO A 59 -27.82 -3.92 7.24
CA PRO A 59 -29.07 -3.73 6.53
C PRO A 59 -28.90 -2.61 5.49
N ALA A 60 -29.26 -2.88 4.24
CA ALA A 60 -29.16 -1.88 3.18
C ALA A 60 -30.15 -0.74 3.46
N GLU A 61 -29.65 0.48 3.61
CA GLU A 61 -30.47 1.68 3.82
C GLU A 61 -31.42 1.96 2.64
N SER A 62 -31.05 1.52 1.43
CA SER A 62 -31.87 1.66 0.23
C SER A 62 -31.51 0.60 -0.80
N ARG A 63 -32.52 0.12 -1.55
CA ARG A 63 -32.33 -0.81 -2.69
C ARG A 63 -31.45 -0.25 -3.80
N TRP A 64 -31.28 1.07 -3.84
CA TRP A 64 -30.51 1.79 -4.86
C TRP A 64 -29.15 2.26 -4.35
N ALA A 65 -28.78 1.90 -3.12
CA ALA A 65 -27.50 2.31 -2.57
C ALA A 65 -26.35 1.70 -3.40
N PRO A 66 -25.34 2.48 -3.81
CA PRO A 66 -24.21 1.96 -4.54
C PRO A 66 -23.44 0.98 -3.66
N VAL A 67 -23.34 -0.27 -4.12
CA VAL A 67 -22.59 -1.32 -3.44
C VAL A 67 -21.14 -1.27 -3.94
N PRO A 68 -20.17 -0.90 -3.08
CA PRO A 68 -18.77 -0.88 -3.46
C PRO A 68 -18.27 -2.30 -3.69
N GLY A 69 -17.44 -2.50 -4.73
CA GLY A 69 -16.80 -3.79 -5.01
C GLY A 69 -15.50 -3.98 -4.23
N LEU A 70 -15.08 -5.23 -4.09
CA LEU A 70 -13.76 -5.58 -3.52
C LEU A 70 -12.63 -5.09 -4.44
N ALA A 71 -11.47 -4.86 -3.83
CA ALA A 71 -10.21 -4.66 -4.52
C ALA A 71 -9.60 -6.01 -4.89
N ASP A 72 -9.04 -6.08 -6.10
CA ASP A 72 -8.20 -7.19 -6.52
C ASP A 72 -6.79 -6.99 -5.94
N VAL A 73 -6.44 -7.82 -4.96
CA VAL A 73 -5.18 -7.76 -4.22
C VAL A 73 -4.00 -7.98 -5.16
N GLU A 74 -4.08 -9.01 -6.02
CA GLU A 74 -3.00 -9.37 -6.92
C GLU A 74 -2.81 -8.32 -8.01
N ALA A 75 -3.91 -7.75 -8.55
CA ALA A 75 -3.81 -6.66 -9.51
C ALA A 75 -3.18 -5.40 -8.89
N LEU A 76 -3.47 -5.08 -7.63
CA LEU A 76 -2.87 -3.95 -6.94
C LEU A 76 -1.36 -4.17 -6.71
N VAL A 77 -0.96 -5.37 -6.29
CA VAL A 77 0.46 -5.75 -6.12
C VAL A 77 1.18 -5.70 -7.46
N ALA A 78 0.60 -6.27 -8.52
CA ALA A 78 1.19 -6.26 -9.86
C ALA A 78 1.35 -4.84 -10.41
N GLY A 79 0.38 -3.94 -10.16
CA GLY A 79 0.51 -2.51 -10.45
C GLY A 79 1.68 -1.88 -9.71
N TRP A 80 1.73 -2.09 -8.39
CA TRP A 80 2.78 -1.56 -7.52
C TRP A 80 4.19 -2.03 -7.89
N LEU A 81 4.36 -3.29 -8.29
CA LEU A 81 5.64 -3.83 -8.76
C LEU A 81 6.07 -3.20 -10.08
N ARG A 82 5.15 -3.00 -11.03
CA ARG A 82 5.45 -2.39 -12.33
C ARG A 82 5.94 -0.95 -12.22
N ASP A 83 5.38 -0.19 -11.29
CA ASP A 83 5.70 1.24 -11.11
C ASP A 83 6.97 1.46 -10.27
N ARG A 84 7.54 0.40 -9.68
CA ARG A 84 8.78 0.50 -8.89
C ARG A 84 10.01 0.43 -9.78
N PRO A 85 11.02 1.29 -9.55
CA PRO A 85 12.32 1.09 -10.16
C PRO A 85 12.91 -0.24 -9.68
N PRO A 86 13.61 -0.99 -10.55
CA PRO A 86 14.27 -2.23 -10.15
C PRO A 86 15.25 -1.93 -8.98
N PRO A 87 15.36 -2.85 -8.01
CA PRO A 87 16.32 -2.67 -6.93
C PRO A 87 17.72 -2.47 -7.52
N PRO A 88 18.54 -1.56 -6.97
CA PRO A 88 19.91 -1.40 -7.43
C PRO A 88 20.63 -2.74 -7.32
N PRO A 89 21.49 -3.09 -8.30
CA PRO A 89 22.24 -4.34 -8.24
C PRO A 89 23.00 -4.42 -6.90
N PRO A 90 23.10 -5.61 -6.29
CA PRO A 90 23.80 -5.77 -5.03
C PRO A 90 25.22 -5.23 -5.20
N ALA A 91 25.62 -4.29 -4.31
CA ALA A 91 26.98 -3.78 -4.30
C ALA A 91 27.96 -4.96 -4.16
N PRO A 92 29.09 -4.96 -4.89
CA PRO A 92 30.07 -6.02 -4.77
C PRO A 92 30.49 -6.17 -3.31
N ALA A 93 30.43 -7.39 -2.78
CA ALA A 93 30.80 -7.67 -1.40
C ALA A 93 32.22 -7.13 -1.14
N PRO A 94 32.47 -6.43 -0.01
CA PRO A 94 33.80 -5.96 0.30
C PRO A 94 34.76 -7.16 0.35
N PRO A 95 35.96 -7.05 -0.24
CA PRO A 95 36.91 -8.15 -0.23
C PRO A 95 37.18 -8.57 1.22
N PRO A 96 37.31 -9.88 1.50
CA PRO A 96 37.55 -10.36 2.86
C PRO A 96 38.80 -9.67 3.41
N ALA A 97 38.66 -8.97 4.53
CA ALA A 97 39.76 -8.29 5.20
C ALA A 97 40.87 -9.32 5.49
N ALA A 98 42.00 -9.20 4.80
CA ALA A 98 43.13 -10.09 4.98
C ALA A 98 43.59 -10.01 6.44
N ARG A 99 43.33 -11.08 7.20
CA ARG A 99 43.75 -11.20 8.61
C ARG A 99 45.28 -11.18 8.62
N ARG A 100 45.87 -10.03 8.94
CA ARG A 100 47.32 -9.86 9.05
C ARG A 100 47.87 -10.86 10.07
N ARG A 101 48.58 -11.89 9.58
CA ARG A 101 49.28 -12.89 10.39
C ARG A 101 50.51 -12.28 11.07
N TRP A 102 50.30 -11.39 12.02
CA TRP A 102 51.33 -10.99 12.97
C TRP A 102 51.37 -12.02 14.09
N ARG A 103 52.24 -13.03 13.95
CA ARG A 103 52.93 -13.74 15.04
C ARG A 103 53.72 -14.91 14.43
N ARG A 104 54.81 -14.56 13.75
CA ARG A 104 56.03 -15.37 13.75
C ARG A 104 57.12 -14.51 14.38
N ARG A 105 57.90 -15.15 15.27
CA ARG A 105 59.11 -14.67 15.95
C ARG A 105 58.92 -13.73 17.15
N ARG A 106 58.92 -14.33 18.34
CA ARG A 106 59.97 -14.20 19.38
C ARG A 106 60.10 -15.62 19.95
N SER A 107 61.21 -16.33 19.68
CA SER A 107 62.49 -16.26 20.40
C SER A 107 62.28 -16.56 21.88
#